data_AF-A0A561R3Q8-F1
#
_entry.id   AF-A0A561R3Q8-F1
#
_cell.length_a   1.000
_cell.length_b   1.000
_cell.length_c   1.000
_cell.angle_alpha   90.00
_cell.angle_beta   90.00
_cell.angle_gamma   90.00
#
_symmetry.space_group_name_H-M   'P 1'
#
loop_
_entity.id
_entity.type
_entity.pdbx_description
1 polymer ?
#
loop_
_entity_poly.entity_id
_entity_poly.type
_entity_poly.pdbx_seq_one_letter_code
_entity_poly.pdbx_strand_id
1 'polypeptide(L)'
;MSTVTVTINRLGAQGHGIANGEHGPVYVPFALPGETFAIARNGDHGTVISTSNLSPDRIEPVCRHFGPDSDACGGCSLQHLAAKPYNDFKRELVVDALKSKGLTPEVLETVTCEPGQRRRVVFSAKQTEKEFLLGFNRAETNHIISITECPIASPGIVARLDAVRAIGRALAIGSETFRIAVMETLSGLDIAAEGLKPLADKQRRQVTETVLALKGIARVSVNGETIIEPQKPLIDFGGVKVSPPPGGFVQATVEAEQAMADLVLKHVGKSKRVLDLFAGSGTFSLRLARVAKVHAAEGDDKSVKALDFAARNTQGLKPVTVEKRDLFRRPMIPAELKVFDAVVFDPPRAGAEVQVKELARSTVKKICAVSCNPLTLARDLRILVDAGWRIKSVTPIDQFLWSTHVEAVALLEK
;
A
#
# COMPACT_ATOMS: atom_id res chain seq x y z
N MET A 1 35.24 4.06 10.16
CA MET A 1 34.70 2.90 9.42
C MET A 1 35.78 1.84 9.41
N SER A 2 35.47 0.63 9.84
CA SER A 2 36.39 -0.51 9.80
C SER A 2 35.87 -1.53 8.80
N THR A 3 36.75 -2.07 7.96
CA THR A 3 36.41 -3.19 7.10
C THR A 3 36.35 -4.46 7.94
N VAL A 4 35.22 -5.15 7.93
CA VAL A 4 35.04 -6.42 8.66
C VAL A 4 34.35 -7.44 7.77
N THR A 5 34.70 -8.71 7.95
CA THR A 5 34.01 -9.83 7.29
C THR A 5 32.94 -10.36 8.22
N VAL A 6 31.72 -10.50 7.73
CA VAL A 6 30.57 -11.00 8.48
C VAL A 6 29.85 -12.10 7.71
N THR A 7 29.33 -13.09 8.43
CA THR A 7 28.40 -14.09 7.88
C THR A 7 26.99 -13.77 8.33
N ILE A 8 26.05 -13.73 7.39
CA ILE A 8 24.66 -13.37 7.65
C ILE A 8 23.94 -14.56 8.27
N ASN A 9 23.32 -14.35 9.43
CA ASN A 9 22.61 -15.40 10.17
C ASN A 9 21.14 -15.49 9.78
N ARG A 10 20.47 -14.36 9.56
CA ARG A 10 19.03 -14.28 9.27
C ARG A 10 18.66 -12.96 8.58
N LEU A 11 17.42 -12.87 8.09
CA LEU A 11 16.84 -11.60 7.65
C LEU A 11 16.15 -10.88 8.83
N GLY A 12 16.27 -9.55 8.85
CA GLY A 12 15.52 -8.67 9.74
C GLY A 12 14.18 -8.25 9.14
N ALA A 13 13.31 -7.65 9.96
CA ALA A 13 11.99 -7.18 9.51
C ALA A 13 12.05 -6.11 8.39
N GLN A 14 13.16 -5.38 8.28
CA GLN A 14 13.43 -4.42 7.20
C GLN A 14 14.12 -5.05 5.99
N GLY A 15 14.25 -6.38 5.94
CA GLY A 15 14.85 -7.09 4.80
C GLY A 15 16.38 -7.00 4.74
N HIS A 16 17.02 -6.37 5.73
CA HIS A 16 18.47 -6.41 5.87
C HIS A 16 18.92 -7.76 6.42
N GLY A 17 20.03 -8.28 5.91
CA GLY A 17 20.74 -9.39 6.53
C GLY A 17 21.26 -8.97 7.90
N ILE A 18 21.14 -9.85 8.89
CA ILE A 18 21.63 -9.63 10.25
C ILE A 18 22.76 -10.61 10.52
N ALA A 19 23.94 -10.07 10.78
CA ALA A 19 25.07 -10.81 11.32
C ALA A 19 25.20 -10.55 12.83
N ASN A 20 25.63 -11.56 13.57
CA ASN A 20 26.00 -11.41 14.97
C ASN A 20 27.39 -10.77 15.07
N GLY A 21 27.46 -9.51 15.48
CA GLY A 21 28.72 -8.82 15.78
C GLY A 21 29.06 -8.92 17.27
N GLU A 22 30.34 -8.66 17.59
CA GLU A 22 30.86 -8.67 18.97
C GLU A 22 30.13 -7.70 19.92
N HIS A 23 29.62 -6.59 19.39
CA HIS A 23 28.91 -5.55 20.15
C HIS A 23 27.40 -5.50 19.84
N GLY A 24 26.83 -6.59 19.32
CA GLY A 24 25.42 -6.66 18.93
C GLY A 24 25.23 -6.89 17.42
N PRO A 25 23.97 -6.88 16.95
CA PRO A 25 23.65 -7.17 15.56
C PRO A 25 24.26 -6.15 14.60
N VAL A 26 24.65 -6.61 13.42
CA VAL A 26 25.07 -5.78 12.30
C VAL A 26 24.09 -6.00 11.14
N TYR A 27 23.48 -4.91 10.67
CA TYR A 27 22.51 -4.88 9.59
C TYR A 27 23.22 -4.60 8.26
N VAL A 28 23.06 -5.51 7.31
CA VAL A 28 23.68 -5.44 5.98
C VAL A 28 22.56 -5.47 4.94
N PRO A 29 22.26 -4.34 4.26
CA PRO A 29 21.31 -4.31 3.16
C PRO A 29 21.72 -5.25 2.02
N PHE A 30 20.75 -5.77 1.27
CA PHE A 30 20.97 -6.65 0.11
C PHE A 30 21.70 -7.97 0.39
N ALA A 31 21.71 -8.40 1.65
CA ALA A 31 22.41 -9.58 2.12
C ALA A 31 21.44 -10.67 2.59
N LEU A 32 21.68 -11.92 2.19
CA LEU A 32 20.83 -13.07 2.52
C LEU A 32 21.49 -14.00 3.55
N PRO A 33 20.71 -14.80 4.29
CA PRO A 33 21.25 -15.78 5.24
C PRO A 33 22.21 -16.77 4.58
N GLY A 34 23.29 -17.11 5.28
CA GLY A 34 24.35 -18.02 4.81
C GLY A 34 25.47 -17.34 4.02
N GLU A 35 25.25 -16.10 3.58
CA GLU A 35 26.24 -15.37 2.79
C GLU A 35 27.33 -14.74 3.63
N THR A 36 28.49 -14.53 3.02
CA THR A 36 29.63 -13.84 3.65
C THR A 36 29.91 -12.54 2.92
N PHE A 37 30.03 -11.45 3.69
CA PHE A 37 30.24 -10.10 3.16
C PHE A 37 31.45 -9.46 3.81
N ALA A 38 32.30 -8.83 3.00
CA ALA A 38 33.19 -7.78 3.48
C ALA A 38 32.40 -6.47 3.48
N ILE A 39 32.31 -5.81 4.63
CA ILE A 39 31.53 -4.59 4.81
C ILE A 39 32.38 -3.45 5.36
N ALA A 40 32.08 -2.22 4.94
CA ALA A 40 32.48 -1.02 5.65
C ALA A 40 31.49 -0.78 6.78
N ARG A 41 31.89 -1.07 8.03
CA ARG A 41 31.00 -0.94 9.19
C ARG A 41 30.95 0.50 9.71
N ASN A 42 29.73 0.98 9.96
CA ASN A 42 29.42 2.21 10.66
C ASN A 42 28.35 1.94 11.73
N GLY A 43 28.78 1.83 13.00
CA GLY A 43 27.89 1.46 14.10
C GLY A 43 27.35 0.03 13.96
N ASP A 44 26.04 -0.10 13.93
CA ASP A 44 25.30 -1.34 13.68
C ASP A 44 24.98 -1.57 12.18
N HIS A 45 25.39 -0.67 11.28
CA HIS A 45 25.12 -0.79 9.84
C HIS A 45 26.39 -1.13 9.04
N GLY A 46 26.23 -1.95 8.00
CA GLY A 46 27.30 -2.36 7.10
C GLY A 46 27.01 -2.00 5.65
N THR A 47 27.93 -1.28 5.00
CA THR A 47 27.89 -1.08 3.55
C THR A 47 28.68 -2.18 2.86
N VAL A 48 28.06 -2.88 1.90
CA VAL A 48 28.67 -3.98 1.15
C VAL A 48 29.87 -3.49 0.33
N ILE A 49 31.02 -4.14 0.48
CA ILE A 49 32.22 -3.93 -0.36
C ILE A 49 32.37 -5.09 -1.35
N SER A 50 32.29 -6.32 -0.85
CA SER A 50 32.36 -7.53 -1.66
C SER A 50 31.61 -8.68 -1.01
N THR A 51 31.22 -9.65 -1.82
CA THR A 51 30.40 -10.79 -1.43
C THR A 51 31.09 -12.10 -1.79
N SER A 52 30.98 -13.10 -0.94
CA SER A 52 31.41 -14.47 -1.20
C SER A 52 30.42 -15.46 -0.57
N ASN A 53 30.47 -16.72 -1.03
CA ASN A 53 29.57 -17.78 -0.56
C ASN A 53 28.08 -17.39 -0.70
N LEU A 54 27.65 -17.04 -1.91
CA LEU A 54 26.27 -16.60 -2.17
C LEU A 54 25.26 -17.68 -1.80
N SER A 55 24.10 -17.26 -1.29
CA SER A 55 23.01 -18.15 -0.91
C SER A 55 22.45 -18.85 -2.15
N PRO A 56 22.06 -20.14 -2.08
CA PRO A 56 21.34 -20.79 -3.18
C PRO A 56 19.98 -20.13 -3.48
N ASP A 57 19.44 -19.36 -2.52
CA ASP A 57 18.21 -18.59 -2.69
C ASP A 57 18.45 -17.21 -3.33
N ARG A 58 19.71 -16.83 -3.61
CA ARG A 58 20.01 -15.59 -4.32
C ARG A 58 19.66 -15.73 -5.79
N ILE A 59 18.91 -14.78 -6.31
CA ILE A 59 18.60 -14.65 -7.74
C ILE A 59 19.07 -13.29 -8.27
N GLU A 60 19.21 -13.21 -9.59
CA GLU A 60 19.49 -11.93 -10.26
C GLU A 60 18.26 -11.02 -10.19
N PRO A 61 18.38 -9.79 -9.67
CA PRO A 61 17.29 -8.82 -9.65
C PRO A 61 16.80 -8.47 -11.05
N VAL A 62 15.48 -8.33 -11.23
CA VAL A 62 14.92 -7.94 -12.54
C VAL A 62 15.03 -6.46 -12.84
N CYS A 63 15.16 -5.61 -11.82
CA CYS A 63 15.23 -4.17 -11.97
C CYS A 63 16.69 -3.70 -11.98
N ARG A 64 17.12 -3.01 -13.05
CA ARG A 64 18.45 -2.40 -13.13
C ARG A 64 18.76 -1.40 -12.03
N HIS A 65 17.72 -0.83 -11.41
CA HIS A 65 17.86 0.17 -10.35
C HIS A 65 17.93 -0.49 -8.95
N PHE A 66 17.95 -1.82 -8.86
CA PHE A 66 18.06 -2.53 -7.59
C PHE A 66 19.51 -2.90 -7.30
N GLY A 67 20.00 -2.58 -6.11
CA GLY A 67 21.33 -3.03 -5.68
C GLY A 67 21.95 -2.13 -4.61
N PRO A 68 23.18 -2.45 -4.19
CA PRO A 68 23.94 -1.66 -3.22
C PRO A 68 24.61 -0.41 -3.83
N ASP A 69 24.58 -0.28 -5.16
CA ASP A 69 25.27 0.78 -5.90
C ASP A 69 24.70 2.17 -5.61
N SER A 70 25.50 3.21 -5.90
CA SER A 70 25.05 4.59 -5.72
C SER A 70 23.78 4.89 -6.52
N ASP A 71 23.56 4.30 -7.68
CA ASP A 71 22.40 4.66 -8.51
C ASP A 71 21.15 3.81 -8.22
N ALA A 72 21.10 3.17 -7.04
CA ALA A 72 20.01 2.32 -6.63
C ALA A 72 18.77 3.06 -6.08
N CYS A 73 17.61 2.62 -6.55
CA CYS A 73 16.29 3.04 -6.09
C CYS A 73 15.94 2.42 -4.72
N GLY A 74 15.45 3.23 -3.78
CA GLY A 74 15.04 2.77 -2.45
C GLY A 74 13.65 2.10 -2.38
N GLY A 75 13.03 1.78 -3.51
CA GLY A 75 11.66 1.28 -3.57
C GLY A 75 11.50 -0.22 -3.28
N CYS A 76 12.47 -1.05 -3.68
CA CYS A 76 12.49 -2.49 -3.46
C CYS A 76 13.70 -2.86 -2.61
N SER A 77 13.55 -3.84 -1.73
CA SER A 77 14.61 -4.30 -0.81
C SER A 77 15.01 -5.76 -0.99
N LEU A 78 14.19 -6.57 -1.67
CA LEU A 78 14.30 -8.03 -1.68
C LEU A 78 14.24 -8.70 -3.07
N GLN A 79 14.53 -7.98 -4.17
CA GLN A 79 14.48 -8.57 -5.53
C GLN A 79 15.51 -9.69 -5.74
N HIS A 80 16.57 -9.71 -4.94
CA HIS A 80 17.63 -10.71 -4.99
C HIS A 80 17.28 -12.01 -4.25
N LEU A 81 16.08 -12.12 -3.66
CA LEU A 81 15.64 -13.31 -2.93
C LEU A 81 14.67 -14.12 -3.80
N ALA A 82 14.90 -15.43 -3.91
CA ALA A 82 14.03 -16.35 -4.64
C ALA A 82 12.58 -16.30 -4.12
N ALA A 83 11.62 -16.57 -5.01
CA ALA A 83 10.19 -16.36 -4.72
C ALA A 83 9.70 -17.11 -3.48
N LYS A 84 10.07 -18.39 -3.31
CA LYS A 84 9.64 -19.18 -2.15
C LYS A 84 10.12 -18.58 -0.81
N PRO A 85 11.44 -18.42 -0.56
CA PRO A 85 11.91 -17.85 0.70
C PRO A 85 11.47 -16.40 0.89
N TYR A 86 11.23 -15.63 -0.18
CA TYR A 86 10.61 -14.31 -0.10
C TYR A 86 9.17 -14.38 0.44
N ASN A 87 8.34 -15.29 -0.07
CA ASN A 87 6.96 -15.47 0.40
C ASN A 87 6.92 -15.96 1.84
N ASP A 88 7.82 -16.87 2.20
CA ASP A 88 8.00 -17.38 3.56
C ASP A 88 8.40 -16.24 4.51
N PHE A 89 9.36 -15.39 4.12
CA PHE A 89 9.74 -14.19 4.86
C PHE A 89 8.54 -13.27 5.13
N LYS A 90 7.73 -12.97 4.11
CA LYS A 90 6.54 -12.10 4.25
C LYS A 90 5.52 -12.69 5.20
N ARG A 91 5.33 -14.02 5.16
CA ARG A 91 4.48 -14.74 6.11
C ARG A 91 5.04 -14.67 7.53
N GLU A 92 6.34 -14.84 7.71
CA GLU A 92 6.98 -14.78 9.02
C GLU A 92 6.85 -13.40 9.68
N LEU A 93 6.90 -12.30 8.92
CA LEU A 93 6.64 -10.96 9.46
C LEU A 93 5.27 -10.87 10.18
N VAL A 94 4.24 -11.52 9.62
CA VAL A 94 2.92 -11.58 10.24
C VAL A 94 2.91 -12.51 11.44
N VAL A 95 3.52 -13.69 11.34
CA VAL A 95 3.63 -14.66 12.43
C VAL A 95 4.33 -14.05 13.64
N ASP A 96 5.46 -13.39 13.45
CA ASP A 96 6.25 -12.81 14.52
C ASP A 96 5.54 -11.63 15.17
N ALA A 97 4.85 -10.79 14.38
CA ALA A 97 4.02 -9.72 14.91
C ALA A 97 2.91 -10.26 15.82
N LEU A 98 2.22 -11.34 15.41
CA LEU A 98 1.19 -11.99 16.22
C LEU A 98 1.77 -12.60 17.51
N LYS A 99 2.89 -13.35 17.40
CA LYS A 99 3.58 -13.94 18.55
C LYS A 99 4.03 -12.89 19.55
N SER A 100 4.43 -11.70 19.12
CA SER A 100 4.81 -10.58 20.00
C SER A 100 3.67 -10.12 20.93
N LYS A 101 2.42 -10.48 20.61
CA LYS A 101 1.23 -10.25 21.43
C LYS A 101 0.64 -11.54 22.03
N GLY A 102 1.41 -12.62 22.04
CA GLY A 102 1.00 -13.93 22.54
C GLY A 102 -0.11 -14.58 21.71
N LEU A 103 -0.23 -14.22 20.42
CA LEU A 103 -1.21 -14.79 19.51
C LEU A 103 -0.54 -15.83 18.61
N THR A 104 -1.14 -17.01 18.52
CA THR A 104 -0.66 -18.11 17.65
C THR A 104 -1.80 -18.71 16.80
N PRO A 105 -2.56 -17.90 16.05
CA PRO A 105 -3.59 -18.44 15.15
C PRO A 105 -2.96 -19.13 13.94
N GLU A 106 -3.77 -19.81 13.16
CA GLU A 106 -3.38 -20.29 11.83
C GLU A 106 -3.08 -19.10 10.91
N VAL A 107 -1.84 -19.02 10.43
CA VAL A 107 -1.42 -18.06 9.39
C VAL A 107 -1.29 -18.82 8.08
N LEU A 108 -2.12 -18.47 7.10
CA LEU A 108 -2.17 -19.12 5.79
C LEU A 108 -0.96 -18.71 4.93
N GLU A 109 -0.85 -19.31 3.75
CA GLU A 109 0.14 -18.92 2.75
C GLU A 109 -0.07 -17.46 2.30
N THR A 110 1.04 -16.78 1.97
CA THR A 110 1.01 -15.42 1.46
C THR A 110 0.38 -15.41 0.08
N VAL A 111 -0.66 -14.57 -0.11
CA VAL A 111 -1.18 -14.26 -1.45
C VAL A 111 -0.19 -13.33 -2.12
N THR A 112 0.36 -13.76 -3.24
CA THR A 112 1.39 -13.02 -3.98
C THR A 112 0.78 -12.08 -5.01
N CYS A 113 1.49 -10.98 -5.26
CA CYS A 113 1.33 -10.21 -6.49
C CYS A 113 2.53 -10.44 -7.40
N GLU A 114 2.32 -10.22 -8.69
CA GLU A 114 3.29 -10.39 -9.75
C GLU A 114 3.87 -9.03 -10.21
N PRO A 115 5.03 -9.02 -10.88
CA PRO A 115 5.53 -7.85 -11.57
C PRO A 115 4.49 -7.25 -12.52
N GLY A 116 4.46 -5.92 -12.63
CA GLY A 116 3.52 -5.22 -13.49
C GLY A 116 2.09 -5.06 -12.93
N GLN A 117 1.83 -5.41 -11.67
CA GLN A 117 0.48 -5.29 -11.09
C GLN A 117 0.25 -4.00 -10.30
N ARG A 118 1.31 -3.23 -9.99
CA ARG A 118 1.18 -2.01 -9.19
C ARG A 118 0.55 -0.88 -10.01
N ARG A 119 -0.76 -0.71 -9.87
CA ARG A 119 -1.59 0.29 -10.57
C ARG A 119 -1.49 1.71 -9.99
N ARG A 120 -0.77 1.91 -8.88
CA ARG A 120 -0.57 3.23 -8.27
C ARG A 120 0.85 3.41 -7.76
N VAL A 121 1.48 4.50 -8.18
CA VAL A 121 2.86 4.85 -7.86
C VAL A 121 2.93 6.32 -7.47
N VAL A 122 3.78 6.67 -6.50
CA VAL A 122 4.06 8.06 -6.16
C VAL A 122 5.52 8.33 -6.46
N PHE A 123 5.78 9.19 -7.44
CA PHE A 123 7.12 9.59 -7.82
C PHE A 123 7.55 10.86 -7.08
N SER A 124 8.82 10.93 -6.72
CA SER A 124 9.52 12.18 -6.47
C SER A 124 9.89 12.81 -7.81
N ALA A 125 9.62 14.11 -7.96
CA ALA A 125 9.88 14.86 -9.17
C ALA A 125 10.61 16.17 -8.86
N LYS A 126 11.53 16.56 -9.76
CA LYS A 126 12.28 17.82 -9.63
C LYS A 126 12.81 18.28 -10.99
N GLN A 127 12.64 19.55 -11.31
CA GLN A 127 13.36 20.18 -12.42
C GLN A 127 14.75 20.60 -11.94
N THR A 128 15.79 20.17 -12.66
CA THR A 128 17.18 20.63 -12.50
C THR A 128 17.55 21.58 -13.65
N GLU A 129 18.76 22.12 -13.62
CA GLU A 129 19.27 22.95 -14.74
C GLU A 129 19.37 22.17 -16.06
N LYS A 130 19.64 20.86 -15.99
CA LYS A 130 19.90 20.02 -17.17
C LYS A 130 18.71 19.18 -17.59
N GLU A 131 17.97 18.64 -16.63
CA GLU A 131 16.94 17.64 -16.88
C GLU A 131 15.82 17.66 -15.84
N PHE A 132 14.74 16.94 -16.15
CA PHE A 132 13.64 16.69 -15.22
C PHE A 132 13.78 15.29 -14.63
N LEU A 133 14.00 15.23 -13.32
CA LEU A 133 14.09 13.99 -12.59
C LEU A 133 12.68 13.50 -12.24
N LEU A 134 12.39 12.24 -12.58
CA LEU A 134 11.15 11.56 -12.21
C LEU A 134 11.51 10.15 -11.74
N GLY A 135 11.28 9.86 -10.47
CA GLY A 135 11.52 8.52 -9.96
C GLY A 135 11.36 8.43 -8.46
N PHE A 136 12.29 7.75 -7.80
CA PHE A 136 12.21 7.48 -6.36
C PHE A 136 13.48 7.95 -5.67
N ASN A 137 13.39 8.15 -4.36
CA ASN A 137 14.58 8.45 -3.59
C ASN A 137 15.45 7.19 -3.45
N ARG A 138 16.77 7.36 -3.50
CA ARG A 138 17.72 6.38 -2.98
C ARG A 138 17.41 6.14 -1.49
N ALA A 139 17.51 4.89 -1.05
CA ALA A 139 17.22 4.49 0.32
C ALA A 139 17.85 5.46 1.34
N GLU A 140 17.06 5.90 2.32
CA GLU A 140 17.48 6.79 3.41
C GLU A 140 18.06 8.16 2.98
N THR A 141 17.79 8.61 1.75
CA THR A 141 18.22 9.93 1.27
C THR A 141 17.09 10.70 0.59
N ASN A 142 17.36 11.95 0.21
CA ASN A 142 16.50 12.76 -0.65
C ASN A 142 17.02 12.82 -2.11
N HIS A 143 17.98 11.96 -2.47
CA HIS A 143 18.54 11.91 -3.81
C HIS A 143 17.60 11.13 -4.74
N ILE A 144 17.07 11.79 -5.76
CA ILE A 144 16.12 11.19 -6.70
C ILE A 144 16.87 10.40 -7.77
N ILE A 145 16.63 9.10 -7.81
CA ILE A 145 17.01 8.22 -8.92
C ILE A 145 15.92 8.35 -9.98
N SER A 146 16.27 9.00 -11.10
CA SER A 146 15.38 9.09 -12.25
C SER A 146 15.25 7.71 -12.88
N ILE A 147 14.04 7.17 -12.93
CA ILE A 147 13.81 5.82 -13.45
C ILE A 147 13.48 5.89 -14.94
N THR A 148 13.82 4.86 -15.70
CA THR A 148 13.31 4.66 -17.08
C THR A 148 12.31 3.50 -17.18
N GLU A 149 12.32 2.63 -16.17
CA GLU A 149 11.47 1.45 -16.04
C GLU A 149 11.17 1.20 -14.57
N CYS A 150 10.09 0.49 -14.29
CA CYS A 150 9.76 0.02 -12.95
C CYS A 150 9.03 -1.31 -13.07
N PRO A 151 9.71 -2.47 -12.91
CA PRO A 151 9.12 -3.78 -13.13
C PRO A 151 7.89 -4.09 -12.27
N ILE A 152 7.71 -3.41 -11.13
CA ILE A 152 6.52 -3.59 -10.29
C ILE A 152 5.33 -2.76 -10.79
N ALA A 153 5.57 -1.62 -11.47
CA ALA A 153 4.54 -0.70 -11.92
C ALA A 153 3.80 -1.25 -13.14
N SER A 154 2.52 -0.94 -13.24
CA SER A 154 1.69 -1.46 -14.31
C SER A 154 2.14 -1.03 -15.70
N PRO A 155 1.92 -1.86 -16.74
CA PRO A 155 2.32 -1.52 -18.11
C PRO A 155 1.79 -0.17 -18.57
N GLY A 156 0.58 0.22 -18.17
CA GLY A 156 0.03 1.51 -18.56
C GLY A 156 0.68 2.71 -17.88
N ILE A 157 1.29 2.56 -16.70
CA ILE A 157 2.14 3.58 -16.09
C ILE A 157 3.49 3.62 -16.81
N VAL A 158 4.14 2.46 -16.96
CA VAL A 158 5.49 2.36 -17.54
C VAL A 158 5.51 2.89 -18.98
N ALA A 159 4.53 2.50 -19.80
CA ALA A 159 4.40 2.95 -21.20
C ALA A 159 4.13 4.46 -21.35
N ARG A 160 3.81 5.17 -20.25
CA ARG A 160 3.47 6.59 -20.25
C ARG A 160 4.39 7.43 -19.35
N LEU A 161 5.54 6.90 -18.93
CA LEU A 161 6.49 7.67 -18.11
C LEU A 161 6.90 8.99 -18.78
N ASP A 162 7.07 9.02 -20.10
CA ASP A 162 7.38 10.27 -20.83
C ASP A 162 6.23 11.28 -20.80
N ALA A 163 4.98 10.82 -20.85
CA ALA A 163 3.81 11.69 -20.66
C ALA A 163 3.79 12.27 -19.24
N VAL A 164 4.10 11.45 -18.22
CA VAL A 164 4.22 11.90 -16.83
C VAL A 164 5.36 12.92 -16.69
N ARG A 165 6.51 12.71 -17.35
CA ARG A 165 7.61 13.69 -17.38
C ARG A 165 7.22 15.00 -18.06
N ALA A 166 6.52 14.94 -19.19
CA ALA A 166 6.05 16.13 -19.89
C ALA A 166 5.10 16.97 -19.03
N ILE A 167 4.13 16.30 -18.39
CA ILE A 167 3.20 16.95 -17.44
C ILE A 167 3.98 17.49 -16.23
N GLY A 168 4.89 16.70 -15.67
CA GLY A 168 5.73 17.11 -14.54
C GLY A 168 6.58 18.35 -14.85
N ARG A 169 7.19 18.44 -16.04
CA ARG A 169 7.90 19.64 -16.52
C ARG A 169 6.98 20.84 -16.64
N ALA A 170 5.77 20.65 -17.17
CA ALA A 170 4.75 21.69 -17.25
C ALA A 170 4.18 22.08 -15.87
N LEU A 171 4.41 21.29 -14.82
CA LEU A 171 3.99 21.60 -13.45
C LEU A 171 5.10 22.24 -12.61
N ALA A 172 6.37 21.94 -12.93
CA ALA A 172 7.51 22.35 -12.14
C ALA A 172 7.67 23.88 -12.14
N ILE A 173 7.74 24.46 -10.94
CA ILE A 173 8.07 25.88 -10.74
C ILE A 173 9.40 25.93 -9.99
N GLY A 174 10.46 26.31 -10.70
CA GLY A 174 11.82 26.34 -10.15
C GLY A 174 12.38 24.93 -9.85
N SER A 175 13.22 24.84 -8.81
CA SER A 175 13.99 23.63 -8.49
C SER A 175 13.52 22.90 -7.22
N GLU A 176 12.33 23.21 -6.73
CA GLU A 176 11.74 22.53 -5.56
C GLU A 176 11.33 21.10 -5.93
N THR A 177 11.53 20.16 -5.00
CA THR A 177 11.05 18.78 -5.17
C THR A 177 9.56 18.72 -4.86
N PHE A 178 8.80 18.03 -5.69
CA PHE A 178 7.37 17.78 -5.49
C PHE A 178 7.04 16.31 -5.75
N ARG A 179 5.83 15.90 -5.39
CA ARG A 179 5.36 14.52 -5.57
C ARG A 179 4.36 14.44 -6.70
N ILE A 180 4.38 13.33 -7.44
CA ILE A 180 3.39 13.00 -8.46
C ILE A 180 2.83 11.61 -8.16
N ALA A 181 1.61 11.55 -7.64
CA ALA A 181 0.85 10.33 -7.55
C ALA A 181 0.23 10.02 -8.92
N VAL A 182 0.53 8.84 -9.46
CA VAL A 182 0.02 8.32 -10.72
C VAL A 182 -0.76 7.06 -10.44
N MET A 183 -2.02 7.02 -10.86
CA MET A 183 -2.88 5.87 -10.77
C MET A 183 -3.38 5.49 -12.15
N GLU A 184 -3.17 4.23 -12.55
CA GLU A 184 -3.81 3.67 -13.73
C GLU A 184 -5.28 3.38 -13.42
N THR A 185 -6.15 3.93 -14.26
CA THR A 185 -7.61 3.78 -14.20
C THR A 185 -8.11 3.19 -15.52
N LEU A 186 -9.37 2.76 -15.57
CA LEU A 186 -10.02 2.25 -16.78
C LEU A 186 -10.04 3.27 -17.94
N SER A 187 -9.91 4.54 -17.63
CA SER A 187 -10.00 5.68 -18.56
C SER A 187 -8.63 6.32 -18.87
N GLY A 188 -7.53 5.79 -18.34
CA GLY A 188 -6.19 6.36 -18.46
C GLY A 188 -5.56 6.72 -17.11
N LEU A 189 -4.47 7.48 -17.12
CA LEU A 189 -3.77 7.88 -15.91
C LEU A 189 -4.47 9.03 -15.20
N ASP A 190 -4.77 8.84 -13.92
CA ASP A 190 -5.08 9.93 -12.99
C ASP A 190 -3.78 10.39 -12.34
N ILE A 191 -3.43 11.66 -12.52
CA ILE A 191 -2.17 12.25 -12.07
C ILE A 191 -2.48 13.37 -11.07
N ALA A 192 -1.96 13.24 -9.86
CA ALA A 192 -2.10 14.22 -8.80
C ALA A 192 -0.73 14.67 -8.30
N ALA A 193 -0.42 15.95 -8.50
CA ALA A 193 0.80 16.56 -7.98
C ALA A 193 0.56 17.25 -6.64
N GLU A 194 1.51 17.10 -5.72
CA GLU A 194 1.46 17.64 -4.36
C GLU A 194 2.77 18.35 -4.02
N GLY A 195 2.70 19.39 -3.19
CA GLY A 195 3.88 20.13 -2.74
C GLY A 195 4.33 21.23 -3.72
N LEU A 196 3.45 21.62 -4.65
CA LEU A 196 3.68 22.74 -5.57
C LEU A 196 3.04 24.02 -5.02
N LYS A 197 3.59 25.17 -5.39
CA LYS A 197 2.91 26.47 -5.21
C LYS A 197 1.67 26.55 -6.12
N PRO A 198 0.66 27.38 -5.78
CA PRO A 198 -0.48 27.60 -6.65
C PRO A 198 -0.05 28.00 -8.07
N LEU A 199 -0.64 27.35 -9.07
CA LEU A 199 -0.31 27.59 -10.47
C LEU A 199 -0.95 28.89 -10.96
N ALA A 200 -0.16 29.76 -11.61
CA ALA A 200 -0.64 30.91 -12.35
C ALA A 200 -1.38 30.49 -13.63
N ASP A 201 -2.25 31.36 -14.16
CA ASP A 201 -3.10 31.07 -15.33
C ASP A 201 -2.31 30.61 -16.57
N LYS A 202 -1.16 31.25 -16.84
CA LYS A 202 -0.28 30.84 -17.94
C LYS A 202 0.20 29.40 -17.78
N GLN A 203 0.57 29.01 -16.55
CA GLN A 203 1.02 27.66 -16.25
C GLN A 203 -0.12 26.66 -16.37
N ARG A 204 -1.31 27.00 -15.87
CA ARG A 204 -2.52 26.18 -16.02
C ARG A 204 -2.81 25.89 -17.48
N ARG A 205 -2.78 26.91 -18.35
CA ARG A 205 -2.96 26.75 -19.81
C ARG A 205 -1.90 25.83 -20.41
N GLN A 206 -0.63 26.01 -20.06
CA GLN A 206 0.46 25.14 -20.55
C GLN A 206 0.25 23.68 -20.15
N VAL A 207 -0.17 23.41 -18.91
CA VAL A 207 -0.50 22.05 -18.45
C VAL A 207 -1.68 21.49 -19.23
N THR A 208 -2.76 22.27 -19.41
CA THR A 208 -3.93 21.88 -20.19
C THR A 208 -3.55 21.51 -21.63
N GLU A 209 -2.79 22.36 -22.32
CA GLU A 209 -2.31 22.10 -23.69
C GLU A 209 -1.43 20.85 -23.77
N THR A 210 -0.52 20.69 -22.81
CA THR A 210 0.35 19.50 -22.71
C THR A 210 -0.49 18.24 -22.56
N VAL A 211 -1.49 18.23 -21.68
CA VAL A 211 -2.34 17.07 -21.45
C VAL A 211 -3.21 16.75 -22.66
N LEU A 212 -3.77 17.76 -23.33
CA LEU A 212 -4.59 17.55 -24.54
C LEU A 212 -3.80 17.01 -25.73
N ALA A 213 -2.49 17.26 -25.78
CA ALA A 213 -1.60 16.68 -26.79
C ALA A 213 -1.21 15.22 -26.48
N LEU A 214 -1.46 14.74 -25.26
CA LEU A 214 -1.11 13.40 -24.80
C LEU A 214 -2.32 12.46 -24.85
N LYS A 215 -2.06 11.16 -25.06
CA LYS A 215 -3.10 10.11 -25.03
C LYS A 215 -3.07 9.36 -23.70
N GLY A 216 -4.25 8.94 -23.24
CA GLY A 216 -4.38 8.07 -22.07
C GLY A 216 -4.15 8.78 -20.73
N ILE A 217 -4.41 10.08 -20.66
CA ILE A 217 -4.46 10.85 -19.41
C ILE A 217 -5.93 11.13 -19.09
N ALA A 218 -6.40 10.65 -17.95
CA ALA A 218 -7.77 10.84 -17.48
C ALA A 218 -7.92 12.20 -16.78
N ARG A 219 -7.00 12.51 -15.85
CA ARG A 219 -7.06 13.73 -15.05
C ARG A 219 -5.67 14.18 -14.64
N VAL A 220 -5.47 15.50 -14.59
CA VAL A 220 -4.34 16.12 -13.90
C VAL A 220 -4.86 17.08 -12.83
N SER A 221 -4.30 16.96 -11.64
CA SER A 221 -4.68 17.75 -10.47
C SER A 221 -3.44 18.21 -9.69
N VAL A 222 -3.56 19.34 -9.00
CA VAL A 222 -2.49 19.93 -8.18
C VAL A 222 -3.06 20.30 -6.82
N ASN A 223 -2.44 19.82 -5.75
CA ASN A 223 -2.87 20.07 -4.36
C ASN A 223 -4.38 19.79 -4.14
N GLY A 224 -4.90 18.76 -4.81
CA GLY A 224 -6.31 18.35 -4.72
C GLY A 224 -7.30 19.15 -5.58
N GLU A 225 -6.83 20.12 -6.36
CA GLU A 225 -7.61 20.87 -7.36
C GLU A 225 -7.41 20.27 -8.75
N THR A 226 -8.50 19.98 -9.46
CA THR A 226 -8.44 19.50 -10.85
C THR A 226 -8.06 20.64 -11.79
N ILE A 227 -6.96 20.47 -12.54
CA ILE A 227 -6.54 21.42 -13.59
C ILE A 227 -7.24 21.09 -14.91
N ILE A 228 -7.29 19.81 -15.26
CA ILE A 228 -7.97 19.31 -16.44
C ILE A 228 -8.40 17.86 -16.21
N GLU A 229 -9.60 17.51 -16.70
CA GLU A 229 -10.14 16.14 -16.68
C GLU A 229 -10.68 15.81 -18.09
N PRO A 230 -9.81 15.41 -19.05
CA PRO A 230 -10.28 14.98 -20.37
C PRO A 230 -11.25 13.80 -20.31
N GLN A 231 -11.07 12.91 -19.33
CA GLN A 231 -11.93 11.75 -19.08
C GLN A 231 -12.04 11.53 -17.58
N LYS A 232 -13.26 11.28 -17.08
CA LYS A 232 -13.45 11.00 -15.66
C LYS A 232 -12.65 9.75 -15.26
N PRO A 233 -11.73 9.81 -14.27
CA PRO A 233 -10.95 8.64 -13.86
C PRO A 233 -11.87 7.62 -13.21
N LEU A 234 -11.87 6.37 -13.70
CA LEU A 234 -12.76 5.31 -13.20
C LEU A 234 -11.97 4.07 -12.78
N ILE A 235 -12.23 3.59 -11.57
CA ILE A 235 -11.78 2.29 -11.06
C ILE A 235 -12.99 1.36 -10.92
N ASP A 236 -12.77 0.05 -10.94
CA ASP A 236 -13.82 -0.95 -10.76
C ASP A 236 -13.72 -1.64 -9.40
N PHE A 237 -14.80 -1.58 -8.62
CA PHE A 237 -14.95 -2.32 -7.38
C PHE A 237 -15.97 -3.44 -7.53
N GLY A 238 -15.58 -4.49 -8.25
CA GLY A 238 -16.41 -5.67 -8.48
C GLY A 238 -17.65 -5.36 -9.34
N GLY A 239 -17.44 -4.71 -10.49
CA GLY A 239 -18.47 -4.26 -11.41
C GLY A 239 -19.16 -2.94 -11.04
N VAL A 240 -18.62 -2.21 -10.06
CA VAL A 240 -19.11 -0.88 -9.65
C VAL A 240 -18.04 0.16 -9.99
N LYS A 241 -18.35 1.05 -10.92
CA LYS A 241 -17.41 2.09 -11.36
C LYS A 241 -17.39 3.25 -10.38
N VAL A 242 -16.22 3.55 -9.83
CA VAL A 242 -16.00 4.65 -8.88
C VAL A 242 -15.01 5.64 -9.47
N SER A 243 -15.25 6.93 -9.26
CA SER A 243 -14.25 7.96 -9.56
C SER A 243 -13.64 8.46 -8.26
N PRO A 244 -12.40 8.05 -7.92
CA PRO A 244 -11.78 8.44 -6.67
C PRO A 244 -11.40 9.94 -6.70
N PRO A 245 -11.26 10.57 -5.52
CA PRO A 245 -10.74 11.93 -5.45
C PRO A 245 -9.29 12.01 -5.97
N PRO A 246 -8.84 13.20 -6.39
CA PRO A 246 -7.44 13.46 -6.74
C PRO A 246 -6.46 12.89 -5.70
N GLY A 247 -5.53 12.04 -6.14
CA GLY A 247 -4.54 11.42 -5.25
C GLY A 247 -5.10 10.39 -4.26
N GLY A 248 -6.40 10.09 -4.35
CA GLY A 248 -7.15 9.21 -3.45
C GLY A 248 -6.51 7.83 -3.28
N PHE A 249 -6.76 7.24 -2.11
CA PHE A 249 -6.29 5.89 -1.81
C PHE A 249 -7.09 4.84 -2.57
N VAL A 250 -6.37 3.89 -3.15
CA VAL A 250 -6.86 2.61 -3.66
C VAL A 250 -5.81 1.56 -3.32
N GLN A 251 -6.22 0.28 -3.28
CA GLN A 251 -5.27 -0.81 -3.11
C GLN A 251 -4.23 -0.81 -4.25
N ALA A 252 -2.98 -1.15 -3.93
CA ALA A 252 -1.83 -0.99 -4.80
C ALA A 252 -1.89 -1.86 -6.06
N THR A 253 -2.54 -3.02 -5.98
CA THR A 253 -2.80 -3.94 -7.10
C THR A 253 -4.28 -4.29 -7.17
N VAL A 254 -4.76 -4.72 -8.35
CA VAL A 254 -6.16 -5.16 -8.52
C VAL A 254 -6.33 -6.54 -7.90
N GLU A 255 -5.33 -7.40 -8.05
CA GLU A 255 -5.32 -8.79 -7.66
C GLU A 255 -5.33 -8.95 -6.14
N ALA A 256 -4.53 -8.15 -5.41
CA ALA A 256 -4.59 -8.14 -3.95
C ALA A 256 -5.93 -7.61 -3.45
N GLU A 257 -6.45 -6.53 -4.06
CA GLU A 257 -7.77 -6.01 -3.72
C GLU A 257 -8.85 -7.09 -3.87
N GLN A 258 -8.81 -7.83 -4.98
CA GLN A 258 -9.75 -8.90 -5.25
C GLN A 258 -9.62 -10.05 -4.26
N ALA A 259 -8.39 -10.50 -3.97
CA ALA A 259 -8.14 -11.56 -2.98
C ALA A 259 -8.64 -11.17 -1.59
N MET A 260 -8.37 -9.94 -1.14
CA MET A 260 -8.90 -9.42 0.13
C MET A 260 -10.42 -9.36 0.12
N ALA A 261 -11.02 -8.85 -0.96
CA ALA A 261 -12.45 -8.78 -1.09
C ALA A 261 -13.11 -10.16 -1.05
N ASP A 262 -12.51 -11.17 -1.68
CA ASP A 262 -13.02 -12.54 -1.69
C ASP A 262 -12.96 -13.18 -0.30
N LEU A 263 -11.87 -12.96 0.45
CA LEU A 263 -11.77 -13.39 1.85
C LEU A 263 -12.85 -12.71 2.72
N VAL A 264 -13.02 -11.40 2.57
CA VAL A 264 -14.03 -10.61 3.29
C VAL A 264 -15.44 -11.09 2.96
N LEU A 265 -15.80 -11.20 1.68
CA LEU A 265 -17.12 -11.64 1.23
C LEU A 265 -17.44 -13.05 1.71
N LYS A 266 -16.47 -13.97 1.60
CA LYS A 266 -16.61 -15.35 2.07
C LYS A 266 -16.88 -15.40 3.57
N HIS A 267 -16.14 -14.64 4.38
CA HIS A 267 -16.30 -14.62 5.83
C HIS A 267 -17.63 -14.01 6.27
N VAL A 268 -17.98 -12.86 5.68
CA VAL A 268 -19.27 -12.18 5.90
C VAL A 268 -20.43 -13.12 5.59
N GLY A 269 -20.35 -13.89 4.49
CA GLY A 269 -21.30 -14.93 4.14
C GLY A 269 -22.74 -14.42 4.05
N LYS A 270 -23.66 -15.02 4.82
CA LYS A 270 -25.11 -14.71 4.77
C LYS A 270 -25.54 -13.53 5.66
N SER A 271 -24.59 -12.73 6.15
CA SER A 271 -24.89 -11.52 6.94
C SER A 271 -25.82 -10.58 6.17
N LYS A 272 -26.83 -10.02 6.83
CA LYS A 272 -27.83 -9.14 6.21
C LYS A 272 -27.45 -7.68 6.30
N ARG A 273 -26.78 -7.28 7.39
CA ARG A 273 -26.32 -5.90 7.66
C ARG A 273 -24.84 -5.92 8.00
N VAL A 274 -24.05 -5.22 7.20
CA VAL A 274 -22.60 -5.15 7.33
C VAL A 274 -22.19 -3.69 7.55
N LEU A 275 -21.25 -3.49 8.46
CA LEU A 275 -20.61 -2.20 8.71
C LEU A 275 -19.19 -2.23 8.11
N ASP A 276 -18.87 -1.26 7.27
CA ASP A 276 -17.54 -1.06 6.68
C ASP A 276 -16.92 0.19 7.31
N LEU A 277 -15.80 0.03 8.01
CA LEU A 277 -15.12 1.07 8.78
C LEU A 277 -13.82 1.43 8.10
N PHE A 278 -13.53 2.74 7.99
CA PHE A 278 -12.45 3.26 7.15
C PHE A 278 -12.69 2.89 5.68
N ALA A 279 -13.94 3.07 5.23
CA ALA A 279 -14.42 2.52 3.98
C ALA A 279 -13.76 3.13 2.72
N GLY A 280 -13.05 4.26 2.85
CA GLY A 280 -12.45 4.97 1.74
C GLY A 280 -13.47 5.29 0.65
N SER A 281 -13.11 5.01 -0.61
CA SER A 281 -14.03 5.15 -1.75
C SER A 281 -14.94 3.93 -1.97
N GLY A 282 -14.97 2.99 -1.01
CA GLY A 282 -15.91 1.87 -0.98
C GLY A 282 -15.40 0.57 -1.58
N THR A 283 -14.10 0.28 -1.46
CA THR A 283 -13.47 -0.95 -1.96
C THR A 283 -14.22 -2.21 -1.52
N PHE A 284 -14.55 -2.31 -0.23
CA PHE A 284 -15.33 -3.41 0.33
C PHE A 284 -16.82 -3.11 0.30
N SER A 285 -17.23 -1.91 0.72
CA SER A 285 -18.63 -1.47 0.76
C SER A 285 -19.43 -1.82 -0.50
N LEU A 286 -18.90 -1.50 -1.69
CA LEU A 286 -19.63 -1.69 -2.95
C LEU A 286 -19.72 -3.16 -3.37
N ARG A 287 -18.71 -3.96 -3.04
CA ARG A 287 -18.74 -5.42 -3.25
C ARG A 287 -19.69 -6.10 -2.29
N LEU A 288 -19.64 -5.72 -1.00
CA LEU A 288 -20.54 -6.21 0.05
C LEU A 288 -22.00 -5.85 -0.24
N ALA A 289 -22.25 -4.69 -0.85
CA ALA A 289 -23.60 -4.24 -1.21
C ALA A 289 -24.31 -5.18 -2.19
N ARG A 290 -23.60 -6.05 -2.92
CA ARG A 290 -24.25 -7.09 -3.75
C ARG A 290 -24.97 -8.15 -2.90
N VAL A 291 -24.51 -8.39 -1.68
CA VAL A 291 -24.98 -9.51 -0.83
C VAL A 291 -25.56 -9.07 0.52
N ALA A 292 -25.27 -7.86 1.01
CA ALA A 292 -25.78 -7.34 2.27
C ALA A 292 -26.13 -5.84 2.20
N LYS A 293 -26.97 -5.35 3.13
CA LYS A 293 -27.12 -3.90 3.35
C LYS A 293 -25.86 -3.39 4.02
N VAL A 294 -25.30 -2.27 3.55
CA VAL A 294 -24.03 -1.75 4.03
C VAL A 294 -24.20 -0.38 4.69
N HIS A 295 -23.56 -0.18 5.83
CA HIS A 295 -23.26 1.14 6.36
C HIS A 295 -21.76 1.36 6.28
N ALA A 296 -21.31 2.47 5.72
CA ALA A 296 -19.91 2.77 5.51
C ALA A 296 -19.52 4.04 6.27
N ALA A 297 -18.52 3.96 7.14
CA ALA A 297 -18.01 5.10 7.90
C ALA A 297 -16.58 5.42 7.48
N GLU A 298 -16.33 6.66 7.07
CA GLU A 298 -15.05 7.13 6.53
C GLU A 298 -14.77 8.58 6.96
N GLY A 299 -13.51 8.92 7.26
CA GLY A 299 -13.13 10.26 7.70
C GLY A 299 -12.96 11.27 6.56
N ASP A 300 -12.54 10.82 5.37
CA ASP A 300 -12.35 11.67 4.20
C ASP A 300 -13.66 11.94 3.45
N ASP A 301 -14.07 13.21 3.44
CA ASP A 301 -15.31 13.67 2.83
C ASP A 301 -15.39 13.39 1.32
N LYS A 302 -14.27 13.52 0.61
CA LYS A 302 -14.24 13.32 -0.84
C LYS A 302 -14.41 11.84 -1.18
N SER A 303 -13.80 10.95 -0.41
CA SER A 303 -13.95 9.50 -0.55
C SER A 303 -15.37 9.03 -0.22
N VAL A 304 -15.97 9.55 0.87
CA VAL A 304 -17.38 9.31 1.22
C VAL A 304 -18.31 9.69 0.06
N LYS A 305 -18.09 10.87 -0.54
CA LYS A 305 -18.90 11.34 -1.68
C LYS A 305 -18.71 10.48 -2.93
N ALA A 306 -17.49 10.01 -3.20
CA ALA A 306 -17.22 9.12 -4.32
C ALA A 306 -17.96 7.77 -4.15
N LEU A 307 -17.92 7.20 -2.94
CA LEU A 307 -18.64 5.99 -2.57
C LEU A 307 -20.16 6.14 -2.72
N ASP A 308 -20.73 7.17 -2.09
CA ASP A 308 -22.19 7.44 -2.13
C ASP A 308 -22.68 7.65 -3.57
N PHE A 309 -21.92 8.41 -4.37
CA PHE A 309 -22.24 8.61 -5.78
C PHE A 309 -22.25 7.28 -6.54
N ALA A 310 -21.24 6.44 -6.38
CA ALA A 310 -21.15 5.16 -7.07
C ALA A 310 -22.27 4.19 -6.64
N ALA A 311 -22.57 4.13 -5.34
CA ALA A 311 -23.63 3.29 -4.80
C ALA A 311 -25.02 3.67 -5.34
N ARG A 312 -25.33 4.98 -5.41
CA ARG A 312 -26.63 5.47 -5.91
C ARG A 312 -26.81 5.31 -7.42
N ASN A 313 -25.71 5.33 -8.18
CA ASN A 313 -25.73 5.29 -9.64
C ASN A 313 -25.48 3.88 -10.20
N THR A 314 -25.49 2.85 -9.36
CA THR A 314 -25.28 1.46 -9.78
C THR A 314 -26.49 0.59 -9.45
N GLN A 315 -27.01 -0.11 -10.45
CA GLN A 315 -28.13 -1.03 -10.28
C GLN A 315 -27.69 -2.37 -9.68
N GLY A 316 -28.64 -3.06 -9.02
CA GLY A 316 -28.41 -4.40 -8.46
C GLY A 316 -27.66 -4.43 -7.13
N LEU A 317 -27.44 -3.28 -6.50
CA LEU A 317 -26.91 -3.19 -5.15
C LEU A 317 -28.04 -3.16 -4.12
N LYS A 318 -27.82 -3.80 -2.97
CA LYS A 318 -28.61 -3.56 -1.76
C LYS A 318 -28.29 -2.16 -1.20
N PRO A 319 -29.17 -1.61 -0.34
CA PRO A 319 -28.96 -0.29 0.24
C PRO A 319 -27.57 -0.11 0.87
N VAL A 320 -26.88 0.95 0.44
CA VAL A 320 -25.64 1.46 1.03
C VAL A 320 -25.96 2.80 1.67
N THR A 321 -25.53 2.99 2.91
CA THR A 321 -25.59 4.27 3.62
C THR A 321 -24.16 4.67 3.99
N VAL A 322 -23.87 5.97 3.97
CA VAL A 322 -22.53 6.49 4.28
C VAL A 322 -22.58 7.48 5.44
N GLU A 323 -21.51 7.54 6.22
CA GLU A 323 -21.29 8.52 7.28
C GLU A 323 -19.87 9.06 7.21
N LYS A 324 -19.73 10.40 7.18
CA LYS A 324 -18.44 11.03 7.42
C LYS A 324 -18.14 10.98 8.92
N ARG A 325 -17.19 10.15 9.34
CA ARG A 325 -16.88 9.91 10.74
C ARG A 325 -15.38 9.71 10.95
N ASP A 326 -14.80 10.53 11.83
CA ASP A 326 -13.43 10.31 12.32
C ASP A 326 -13.44 9.20 13.38
N LEU A 327 -13.18 7.97 12.96
CA LEU A 327 -13.20 6.78 13.81
C LEU A 327 -12.08 6.75 14.87
N PHE A 328 -11.05 7.61 14.75
CA PHE A 328 -10.02 7.75 15.79
C PHE A 328 -10.51 8.54 16.99
N ARG A 329 -11.46 9.46 16.78
CA ARG A 329 -12.01 10.32 17.83
C ARG A 329 -13.42 9.94 18.23
N ARG A 330 -14.21 9.42 17.28
CA ARG A 330 -15.62 9.07 17.43
C ARG A 330 -15.84 7.65 16.90
N PRO A 331 -15.41 6.60 17.62
CA PRO A 331 -15.68 5.22 17.21
C PRO A 331 -17.19 4.95 17.21
N MET A 332 -17.62 3.95 16.46
CA MET A 332 -18.96 3.35 16.57
C MET A 332 -19.09 2.67 17.93
N ILE A 333 -20.06 3.10 18.75
CA ILE A 333 -20.24 2.58 20.10
C ILE A 333 -21.08 1.30 20.10
N PRO A 334 -21.06 0.47 21.17
CA PRO A 334 -21.77 -0.80 21.22
C PRO A 334 -23.28 -0.68 20.90
N ALA A 335 -23.93 0.41 21.31
CA ALA A 335 -25.34 0.65 20.99
C ALA A 335 -25.60 0.79 19.49
N GLU A 336 -24.72 1.47 18.75
CA GLU A 336 -24.79 1.61 17.29
C GLU A 336 -24.45 0.28 16.60
N LEU A 337 -23.53 -0.50 17.18
CA LEU A 337 -23.06 -1.76 16.63
C LEU A 337 -24.09 -2.91 16.69
N LYS A 338 -25.08 -2.84 17.59
CA LYS A 338 -26.08 -3.91 17.84
C LYS A 338 -26.85 -4.37 16.61
N VAL A 339 -26.98 -3.51 15.60
CA VAL A 339 -27.79 -3.77 14.41
C VAL A 339 -27.03 -4.46 13.26
N PHE A 340 -25.72 -4.66 13.43
CA PHE A 340 -24.85 -5.25 12.40
C PHE A 340 -24.52 -6.70 12.71
N ASP A 341 -24.53 -7.54 11.68
CA ASP A 341 -24.20 -8.96 11.78
C ASP A 341 -22.68 -9.18 11.66
N ALA A 342 -22.05 -8.37 10.81
CA ALA A 342 -20.62 -8.40 10.54
C ALA A 342 -20.03 -7.00 10.38
N VAL A 343 -18.73 -6.89 10.66
CA VAL A 343 -17.94 -5.67 10.54
C VAL A 343 -16.69 -5.95 9.70
N VAL A 344 -16.35 -5.02 8.81
CA VAL A 344 -15.06 -4.96 8.11
C VAL A 344 -14.38 -3.68 8.54
N PHE A 345 -13.07 -3.71 8.79
CA PHE A 345 -12.28 -2.51 8.99
C PHE A 345 -10.94 -2.59 8.27
N ASP A 346 -10.55 -1.50 7.60
CA ASP A 346 -9.28 -1.34 6.87
C ASP A 346 -8.61 0.00 7.23
N PRO A 347 -7.98 0.09 8.40
CA PRO A 347 -7.49 1.35 8.95
C PRO A 347 -6.14 1.74 8.32
N PRO A 348 -5.72 3.00 8.44
CA PRO A 348 -4.34 3.37 8.12
C PRO A 348 -3.34 2.69 9.08
N ARG A 349 -2.04 2.89 8.84
CA ARG A 349 -0.94 2.21 9.56
C ARG A 349 -0.96 2.28 11.10
N ALA A 350 -1.73 3.21 11.69
CA ALA A 350 -1.93 3.32 13.14
C ALA A 350 -2.83 2.20 13.72
N GLY A 351 -3.55 1.47 12.88
CA GLY A 351 -4.56 0.48 13.29
C GLY A 351 -5.88 1.10 13.73
N ALA A 352 -6.77 0.28 14.28
CA ALA A 352 -8.14 0.64 14.65
C ALA A 352 -8.38 0.55 16.18
N GLU A 353 -7.35 0.74 17.01
CA GLU A 353 -7.39 0.48 18.45
C GLU A 353 -8.64 1.02 19.17
N VAL A 354 -8.98 2.29 18.93
CA VAL A 354 -10.12 2.98 19.56
C VAL A 354 -11.43 2.30 19.17
N GLN A 355 -11.59 1.98 17.89
CA GLN A 355 -12.78 1.31 17.36
C GLN A 355 -12.87 -0.16 17.82
N VAL A 356 -11.73 -0.84 17.91
CA VAL A 356 -11.65 -2.24 18.31
C VAL A 356 -12.00 -2.44 19.79
N LYS A 357 -11.67 -1.48 20.66
CA LYS A 357 -12.12 -1.46 22.06
C LYS A 357 -13.65 -1.43 22.18
N GLU A 358 -14.35 -0.76 21.26
CA GLU A 358 -15.83 -0.78 21.23
C GLU A 358 -16.38 -2.05 20.60
N LEU A 359 -15.73 -2.60 19.56
CA LEU A 359 -16.11 -3.89 18.96
C LEU A 359 -16.00 -5.05 19.96
N ALA A 360 -14.97 -5.04 20.82
CA ALA A 360 -14.79 -5.99 21.91
C ALA A 360 -16.04 -6.10 22.81
N ARG A 361 -16.70 -4.96 23.08
CA ARG A 361 -17.91 -4.86 23.92
C ARG A 361 -19.22 -5.06 23.14
N SER A 362 -19.14 -5.27 21.82
CA SER A 362 -20.31 -5.35 20.96
C SER A 362 -20.92 -6.77 20.89
N THR A 363 -22.11 -6.86 20.29
CA THR A 363 -22.82 -8.12 20.02
C THR A 363 -22.56 -8.67 18.61
N VAL A 364 -21.75 -7.98 17.80
CA VAL A 364 -21.36 -8.41 16.44
C VAL A 364 -20.76 -9.82 16.51
N LYS A 365 -21.01 -10.64 15.49
CA LYS A 365 -20.60 -12.05 15.47
C LYS A 365 -19.42 -12.33 14.55
N LYS A 366 -19.16 -11.46 13.58
CA LYS A 366 -18.10 -11.63 12.59
C LYS A 366 -17.33 -10.34 12.38
N ILE A 367 -16.01 -10.44 12.35
CA ILE A 367 -15.11 -9.33 12.02
C ILE A 367 -14.14 -9.78 10.92
N CYS A 368 -13.99 -8.95 9.90
CA CYS A 368 -12.86 -9.00 8.98
C CYS A 368 -11.96 -7.79 9.28
N ALA A 369 -10.72 -8.05 9.69
CA ALA A 369 -9.72 -7.03 9.97
C ALA A 369 -8.69 -7.02 8.84
N VAL A 370 -8.63 -5.93 8.06
CA VAL A 370 -7.61 -5.70 7.03
C VAL A 370 -6.58 -4.73 7.63
N SER A 371 -5.30 -4.95 7.37
CA SER A 371 -4.25 -4.05 7.87
C SER A 371 -2.97 -4.16 7.07
N CYS A 372 -2.43 -3.01 6.66
CA CYS A 372 -1.10 -2.87 6.07
C CYS A 372 0.06 -2.85 7.09
N ASN A 373 -0.24 -3.04 8.39
CA ASN A 373 0.75 -3.07 9.46
C ASN A 373 0.50 -4.26 10.41
N PRO A 374 1.34 -5.31 10.36
CA PRO A 374 1.18 -6.50 11.21
C PRO A 374 1.25 -6.21 12.71
N LEU A 375 2.05 -5.23 13.16
CA LEU A 375 2.22 -4.94 14.58
C LEU A 375 0.96 -4.32 15.20
N THR A 376 0.36 -3.34 14.50
CA THR A 376 -0.90 -2.74 14.96
C THR A 376 -2.06 -3.71 14.80
N LEU A 377 -2.05 -4.55 13.75
CA LEU A 377 -3.01 -5.65 13.63
C LEU A 377 -2.92 -6.58 14.85
N ALA A 378 -1.73 -7.05 15.21
CA ALA A 378 -1.55 -7.94 16.36
C ALA A 378 -2.06 -7.32 17.67
N ARG A 379 -1.81 -6.01 17.89
CA ARG A 379 -2.39 -5.27 19.04
C ARG A 379 -3.92 -5.31 19.00
N ASP A 380 -4.51 -4.96 17.86
CA ASP A 380 -5.96 -4.87 17.71
C ASP A 380 -6.62 -6.25 17.88
N LEU A 381 -6.04 -7.30 17.29
CA LEU A 381 -6.49 -8.67 17.47
C LEU A 381 -6.39 -9.13 18.93
N ARG A 382 -5.34 -8.77 19.65
CA ARG A 382 -5.19 -9.12 21.08
C ARG A 382 -6.37 -8.58 21.90
N ILE A 383 -6.77 -7.32 21.67
CA ILE A 383 -7.92 -6.71 22.33
C ILE A 383 -9.21 -7.50 22.07
N LEU A 384 -9.43 -7.95 20.83
CA LEU A 384 -10.60 -8.77 20.49
C LEU A 384 -10.54 -10.15 21.16
N VAL A 385 -9.39 -10.82 21.13
CA VAL A 385 -9.24 -12.15 21.74
C VAL A 385 -9.42 -12.09 23.27
N ASP A 386 -8.93 -11.04 23.93
CA ASP A 386 -9.18 -10.80 25.37
C ASP A 386 -10.67 -10.63 25.68
N ALA A 387 -11.46 -10.18 24.69
CA ALA A 387 -12.91 -10.06 24.78
C ALA A 387 -13.67 -11.32 24.30
N GLY A 388 -12.97 -12.43 24.12
CA GLY A 388 -13.55 -13.74 23.79
C GLY A 388 -13.70 -14.02 22.29
N TRP A 389 -13.16 -13.17 21.41
CA TRP A 389 -13.16 -13.48 19.98
C TRP A 389 -12.14 -14.55 19.63
N ARG A 390 -12.49 -15.41 18.68
CA ARG A 390 -11.58 -16.41 18.11
C ARG A 390 -11.10 -15.94 16.74
N ILE A 391 -9.77 -15.89 16.55
CA ILE A 391 -9.17 -15.74 15.23
C ILE A 391 -9.32 -17.07 14.49
N LYS A 392 -9.95 -17.02 13.31
CA LYS A 392 -10.14 -18.19 12.43
C LYS A 392 -8.92 -18.44 11.58
N SER A 393 -8.42 -17.39 10.95
CA SER A 393 -7.22 -17.42 10.13
C SER A 393 -6.67 -16.00 9.96
N VAL A 394 -5.40 -15.91 9.60
CA VAL A 394 -4.76 -14.68 9.13
C VAL A 394 -4.10 -14.99 7.79
N THR A 395 -4.41 -14.21 6.75
CA THR A 395 -3.84 -14.38 5.41
C THR A 395 -2.96 -13.18 5.09
N PRO A 396 -1.63 -13.37 4.95
CA PRO A 396 -0.74 -12.33 4.44
C PRO A 396 -1.02 -12.05 2.96
N ILE A 397 -0.94 -10.79 2.54
CA ILE A 397 -1.14 -10.29 1.19
C ILE A 397 0.06 -9.44 0.79
N ASP A 398 0.74 -9.82 -0.29
CA ASP A 398 1.89 -9.09 -0.81
C ASP A 398 1.53 -8.15 -1.95
N GLN A 399 0.75 -7.10 -1.67
CA GLN A 399 0.50 -6.04 -2.64
C GLN A 399 1.70 -5.09 -2.85
N PHE A 400 2.79 -5.27 -2.10
CA PHE A 400 4.00 -4.45 -2.15
C PHE A 400 5.22 -5.33 -2.49
N LEU A 401 5.17 -5.92 -3.69
CA LEU A 401 6.16 -6.86 -4.20
C LEU A 401 7.61 -6.36 -4.02
N TRP A 402 8.47 -7.24 -3.51
CA TRP A 402 9.88 -7.05 -3.17
C TRP A 402 10.19 -5.94 -2.16
N SER A 403 9.19 -5.42 -1.48
CA SER A 403 9.38 -4.61 -0.27
C SER A 403 9.19 -5.47 0.99
N THR A 404 9.43 -4.88 2.16
CA THR A 404 9.15 -5.51 3.46
C THR A 404 7.73 -5.30 3.94
N HIS A 405 6.94 -4.46 3.26
CA HIS A 405 5.55 -4.22 3.64
C HIS A 405 4.70 -5.44 3.33
N VAL A 406 3.94 -5.91 4.32
CA VAL A 406 2.98 -6.99 4.13
C VAL A 406 1.65 -6.55 4.71
N GLU A 407 0.60 -6.75 3.94
CA GLU A 407 -0.77 -6.58 4.41
C GLU A 407 -1.29 -7.91 4.93
N ALA A 408 -2.32 -7.88 5.78
CA ALA A 408 -2.95 -9.10 6.25
C ALA A 408 -4.46 -8.91 6.42
N VAL A 409 -5.19 -9.98 6.11
CA VAL A 409 -6.61 -10.12 6.41
C VAL A 409 -6.77 -11.14 7.54
N ALA A 410 -7.28 -10.71 8.68
CA ALA A 410 -7.63 -11.58 9.79
C ALA A 410 -9.15 -11.74 9.89
N LEU A 411 -9.60 -12.99 9.97
CA LEU A 411 -11.01 -13.34 10.07
C LEU A 411 -11.31 -13.78 11.50
N LEU A 412 -12.33 -13.20 12.13
CA LEU A 412 -12.69 -13.49 13.51
C LEU A 412 -14.18 -13.82 13.65
N GLU A 413 -14.47 -14.69 14.60
CA GLU A 413 -15.82 -15.05 15.03
C GLU A 413 -15.90 -14.96 16.56
N LYS A 414 -17.09 -14.63 17.06
CA LYS A 414 -17.37 -14.56 18.50
C LYS A 414 -17.90 -15.87 19.04
#